data_AF-A0A3P7K3B9-F1
#
_entry.id   AF-A0A3P7K3B9-F1
#
_cell.length_a   1.000
_cell.length_b   1.000
_cell.length_c   1.000
_cell.angle_alpha   90.00
_cell.angle_beta   90.00
_cell.angle_gamma   90.00
#
_symmetry.space_group_name_H-M   'P 1'
#
loop_
_entity.id
_entity.type
_entity.pdbx_description
1 polymer ?
#
loop_
_entity_poly.entity_id
_entity_poly.type
_entity_poly.pdbx_seq_one_letter_code
_entity_poly.pdbx_strand_id
1 'polypeptide(L)'
;MHQHYTIHAFILSLLLDIVTCTSEEPEVTFEQLYKYGKNEYTNGNWNDCIAFFLRSIEDYDYFVEENVWCREKCAREHKINRRTDLKDGGEDIAEIAMMYTNAQHALCLFRCKNDRLTSMRPPINDPDIFEEFQVRKPYQYLQICYWKQKDLASAVRSAYTYLVTNPKDKETLDNLAFYMEQEGYNEEMLVDARQMKYEASYMRGVKAYSNGDWQLCVNEFETSLKQFFEEEQKCRHICEDKLNWETLDTINPEITIIVT
;
A
#
# COMPACT_ATOMS: atom_id res chain seq x y z
N MET A 1 6.34 -40.95 -67.20
CA MET A 1 7.01 -41.61 -66.06
C MET A 1 7.67 -40.52 -65.23
N HIS A 2 7.32 -40.47 -63.94
CA HIS A 2 7.72 -39.47 -62.98
C HIS A 2 9.22 -39.43 -62.73
N GLN A 3 9.79 -38.23 -62.58
CA GLN A 3 11.07 -38.06 -61.91
C GLN A 3 11.03 -36.80 -61.02
N HIS A 4 11.51 -37.00 -59.80
CA HIS A 4 11.31 -36.21 -58.60
C HIS A 4 12.11 -34.89 -58.60
N TYR A 5 11.50 -33.82 -58.11
CA TYR A 5 12.21 -32.72 -57.46
C TYR A 5 11.50 -32.37 -56.15
N THR A 6 12.11 -32.79 -55.06
CA THR A 6 11.75 -32.44 -53.68
C THR A 6 12.25 -31.04 -53.36
N ILE A 7 11.34 -30.09 -53.15
CA ILE A 7 11.65 -28.78 -52.58
C ILE A 7 11.38 -28.87 -51.07
N HIS A 8 12.45 -28.86 -50.27
CA HIS A 8 12.36 -28.78 -48.82
C HIS A 8 11.96 -27.36 -48.40
N ALA A 9 10.73 -27.21 -47.88
CA ALA A 9 10.32 -26.02 -47.15
C ALA A 9 10.76 -26.18 -45.68
N PHE A 10 11.85 -25.53 -45.29
CA PHE A 10 12.21 -25.33 -43.89
C PHE A 10 11.29 -24.26 -43.31
N ILE A 11 10.30 -24.67 -42.51
CA ILE A 11 9.54 -23.74 -41.67
C ILE A 11 10.38 -23.48 -40.42
N LEU A 12 11.05 -22.33 -40.39
CA LEU A 12 11.72 -21.82 -39.19
C LEU A 12 10.63 -21.25 -38.27
N SER A 13 10.12 -22.07 -37.36
CA SER A 13 9.25 -21.60 -36.27
C SER A 13 10.09 -20.78 -35.29
N LEU A 14 10.04 -19.46 -35.42
CA LEU A 14 10.44 -18.53 -34.37
C LEU A 14 9.51 -18.73 -33.17
N LEU A 15 9.95 -19.56 -32.22
CA LEU A 15 9.45 -19.48 -30.85
C LEU A 15 9.99 -18.17 -30.29
N LEU A 16 9.17 -17.12 -30.33
CA LEU A 16 9.34 -16.03 -29.40
C LEU A 16 9.13 -16.64 -28.02
N ASP A 17 10.22 -16.85 -27.28
CA ASP A 17 10.15 -16.98 -25.84
C ASP A 17 9.49 -15.70 -25.33
N ILE A 18 8.19 -15.78 -25.06
CA ILE A 18 7.51 -14.83 -24.20
C ILE A 18 8.20 -15.01 -22.87
N VAL A 19 9.18 -14.14 -22.59
CA VAL A 19 9.70 -13.94 -21.24
C VAL A 19 8.49 -13.48 -20.43
N THR A 20 7.80 -14.42 -19.82
CA THR A 20 6.97 -14.15 -18.67
C THR A 20 7.96 -13.70 -17.60
N CYS A 21 8.11 -12.38 -17.46
CA CYS A 21 8.78 -11.79 -16.32
C CYS A 21 8.00 -12.28 -15.09
N THR A 22 8.54 -13.25 -14.36
CA THR A 22 8.00 -13.64 -13.07
C THR A 22 8.25 -12.48 -12.14
N SER A 23 7.18 -11.87 -11.64
CA SER A 23 7.28 -10.87 -10.58
C SER A 23 7.94 -11.49 -9.35
N GLU A 24 8.94 -10.77 -8.83
CA GLU A 24 9.46 -10.79 -7.47
C GLU A 24 10.29 -12.00 -7.02
N GLU A 25 11.50 -11.70 -6.53
CA GLU A 25 12.18 -12.52 -5.53
C GLU A 25 11.31 -12.49 -4.26
N PRO A 26 10.59 -13.57 -3.91
CA PRO A 26 9.58 -13.53 -2.85
C PRO A 26 10.17 -13.52 -1.44
N GLU A 27 11.49 -13.60 -1.29
CA GLU A 27 12.16 -13.82 0.00
C GLU A 27 12.51 -12.52 0.74
N VAL A 28 12.61 -11.39 0.02
CA VAL A 28 13.06 -10.13 0.64
C VAL A 28 11.86 -9.27 1.01
N THR A 29 11.67 -9.04 2.30
CA THR A 29 10.54 -8.23 2.82
C THR A 29 10.81 -6.73 2.70
N PHE A 30 9.75 -5.91 2.72
CA PHE A 30 9.86 -4.46 2.77
C PHE A 30 10.74 -3.98 3.93
N GLU A 31 10.73 -4.68 5.08
CA GLU A 31 11.59 -4.38 6.23
C GLU A 31 13.08 -4.54 5.90
N GLN A 32 13.43 -5.60 5.17
CA GLN A 32 14.81 -5.85 4.74
C GLN A 32 15.24 -4.86 3.66
N LEU A 33 14.39 -4.64 2.65
CA LEU A 33 14.63 -3.65 1.60
C LEU A 33 14.82 -2.25 2.18
N TYR A 34 14.01 -1.89 3.18
CA TYR A 34 14.12 -0.60 3.87
C TYR A 34 15.45 -0.46 4.61
N LYS A 35 15.90 -1.53 5.29
CA LYS A 35 17.23 -1.57 5.93
C LYS A 35 18.36 -1.45 4.91
N TYR A 36 18.25 -2.12 3.76
CA TYR A 36 19.22 -1.97 2.67
C TYR A 36 19.24 -0.53 2.13
N GLY A 37 18.07 0.08 1.92
CA GLY A 37 17.97 1.49 1.52
C GLY A 37 18.66 2.44 2.50
N LYS A 38 18.47 2.25 3.82
CA LYS A 38 19.15 3.05 4.85
C LYS A 38 20.67 2.84 4.87
N ASN A 39 21.14 1.63 4.59
CA ASN A 39 22.57 1.34 4.46
C ASN A 39 23.17 2.07 3.24
N GLU A 40 22.54 1.96 2.07
CA GLU A 40 23.00 2.63 0.86
C GLU A 40 22.91 4.16 0.94
N TYR A 41 21.89 4.68 1.62
CA TYR A 41 21.79 6.09 1.99
C TYR A 41 23.02 6.55 2.79
N THR A 42 23.42 5.76 3.79
CA THR A 42 24.58 6.08 4.65
C THR A 42 25.90 5.95 3.89
N ASN A 43 26.00 4.98 2.98
CA ASN A 43 27.18 4.77 2.14
C ASN A 43 27.32 5.82 1.01
N GLY A 44 26.28 6.62 0.76
CA GLY A 44 26.24 7.59 -0.33
C GLY A 44 26.04 6.95 -1.71
N ASN A 45 25.55 5.71 -1.76
CA ASN A 45 25.21 5.01 -2.99
C ASN A 45 23.78 5.37 -3.41
N TRP A 46 23.63 6.55 -4.03
CA TRP A 46 22.31 7.15 -4.23
C TRP A 46 21.40 6.39 -5.21
N ASN A 47 21.95 5.72 -6.22
CA ASN A 47 21.16 4.89 -7.14
C ASN A 47 20.52 3.70 -6.43
N ASP A 48 21.31 2.96 -5.65
CA ASP A 48 20.83 1.80 -4.92
C ASP A 48 19.92 2.21 -3.76
N CYS A 49 20.20 3.34 -3.11
CA CYS A 49 19.28 3.98 -2.16
C CYS A 49 17.88 4.14 -2.77
N ILE A 50 17.77 4.74 -3.96
CA ILE A 50 16.49 4.94 -4.64
C ILE A 50 15.83 3.60 -4.95
N ALA A 51 16.58 2.66 -5.53
CA ALA A 51 16.07 1.36 -5.92
C ALA A 51 15.49 0.57 -4.73
N PHE A 52 16.23 0.50 -3.62
CA PHE A 52 15.77 -0.21 -2.43
C PHE A 52 14.56 0.45 -1.77
N PHE A 53 14.52 1.78 -1.66
CA PHE A 53 13.35 2.46 -1.09
C PHE A 53 12.11 2.28 -1.96
N LEU A 54 12.21 2.43 -3.28
CA LEU A 54 11.07 2.19 -4.18
C LEU A 54 10.56 0.75 -4.06
N ARG A 55 11.46 -0.23 -4.09
CA ARG A 55 11.09 -1.64 -3.96
C ARG A 55 10.46 -1.93 -2.59
N SER A 56 10.95 -1.31 -1.51
CA SER A 56 10.33 -1.44 -0.18
C SER A 56 8.92 -0.87 -0.12
N ILE A 57 8.65 0.25 -0.80
CA ILE A 57 7.31 0.86 -0.85
C ILE A 57 6.35 -0.04 -1.62
N GLU A 58 6.76 -0.55 -2.79
CA GLU A 58 5.96 -1.48 -3.58
C GLU A 58 5.61 -2.75 -2.77
N ASP A 59 6.60 -3.29 -2.07
CA ASP A 59 6.41 -4.48 -1.24
C ASP A 59 5.49 -4.24 -0.04
N TYR A 60 5.61 -3.06 0.59
CA TYR A 60 4.71 -2.64 1.67
C TYR A 60 3.27 -2.50 1.18
N ASP A 61 3.06 -1.94 -0.01
CA ASP A 61 1.73 -1.80 -0.61
C ASP A 61 1.10 -3.16 -0.86
N TYR A 62 1.85 -4.09 -1.44
CA TYR A 62 1.43 -5.47 -1.61
C TYR A 62 1.04 -6.09 -0.26
N PHE A 63 1.89 -5.99 0.76
CA PHE A 63 1.60 -6.52 2.09
C PHE A 63 0.28 -5.96 2.67
N VAL A 64 0.05 -4.65 2.56
CA VAL A 64 -1.18 -4.02 3.06
C VAL A 64 -2.40 -4.48 2.26
N GLU A 65 -2.31 -4.51 0.93
CA GLU A 65 -3.40 -4.95 0.05
C GLU A 65 -3.82 -6.40 0.31
N GLU A 66 -2.86 -7.30 0.51
CA GLU A 66 -3.13 -8.70 0.84
C GLU A 66 -3.84 -8.86 2.18
N ASN A 67 -3.45 -8.08 3.18
CA ASN A 67 -4.12 -8.05 4.48
C ASN A 67 -5.55 -7.52 4.37
N VAL A 68 -5.77 -6.43 3.62
CA VAL A 68 -7.11 -5.89 3.35
C VAL A 68 -7.98 -6.93 2.68
N TRP A 69 -7.46 -7.59 1.65
CA TRP A 69 -8.18 -8.60 0.90
C TRP A 69 -8.66 -9.75 1.79
N CYS A 70 -7.77 -10.27 2.65
CA CYS A 70 -8.13 -11.31 3.59
C CYS A 70 -9.24 -10.88 4.55
N ARG A 71 -9.15 -9.65 5.07
CA ARG A 71 -10.15 -9.09 5.99
C ARG A 71 -11.49 -8.90 5.31
N GLU A 72 -11.53 -8.34 4.10
CA GLU A 72 -12.76 -8.19 3.32
C GLU A 72 -13.41 -9.54 3.01
N LYS A 73 -12.61 -10.54 2.62
CA LYS A 73 -13.09 -11.90 2.36
C LYS A 73 -13.74 -12.51 3.60
N CYS A 74 -13.01 -12.52 4.71
CA CYS A 74 -13.47 -13.14 5.95
C CYS A 74 -14.63 -12.37 6.59
N ALA A 75 -14.67 -11.04 6.50
CA ALA A 75 -15.80 -10.24 6.96
C ALA A 75 -17.08 -10.55 6.17
N ARG A 76 -16.97 -10.82 4.87
CA ARG A 76 -18.10 -11.23 4.02
C ARG A 76 -18.62 -12.62 4.42
N GLU A 77 -17.73 -13.59 4.60
CA GLU A 77 -18.09 -14.94 5.06
C GLU A 77 -18.70 -14.91 6.48
N HIS A 78 -18.13 -14.12 7.39
CA HIS A 78 -18.61 -13.95 8.76
C HIS A 78 -20.02 -13.33 8.83
N LYS A 79 -20.32 -12.31 8.01
CA LYS A 79 -21.68 -11.73 7.92
C LYS A 79 -22.73 -12.74 7.45
N ILE A 80 -22.35 -13.70 6.61
CA ILE A 80 -23.24 -14.77 6.15
C ILE A 80 -23.54 -15.73 7.30
N ASN A 81 -22.51 -16.19 8.01
CA ASN A 81 -22.64 -17.16 9.11
C ASN A 81 -23.40 -16.59 10.32
N ARG A 82 -23.16 -15.32 10.71
CA ARG A 82 -23.91 -14.69 11.81
C ARG A 82 -25.42 -14.63 11.54
N ARG A 83 -25.83 -14.47 10.27
CA ARG A 83 -27.26 -14.41 9.88
C ARG A 83 -27.93 -15.78 9.90
N THR A 84 -27.19 -16.87 9.75
CA THR A 84 -27.74 -18.23 9.84
C THR A 84 -27.90 -18.65 11.30
N ASP A 85 -26.93 -18.34 12.16
CA ASP A 85 -26.87 -18.87 13.53
C ASP A 85 -27.88 -18.19 14.47
N LEU A 86 -28.18 -16.90 14.26
CA LEU A 86 -29.16 -16.14 15.06
C LEU A 86 -30.63 -16.47 14.73
N LYS A 87 -30.90 -17.24 13.67
CA LYS A 87 -32.28 -17.63 13.32
C LYS A 87 -32.78 -18.85 14.08
N ASP A 88 -31.92 -19.56 14.81
CA ASP A 88 -32.20 -20.92 15.29
C ASP A 88 -31.92 -21.14 16.81
N GLY A 89 -31.64 -20.10 17.60
CA GLY A 89 -31.25 -20.23 19.02
C GLY A 89 -31.94 -19.26 19.99
N GLY A 90 -32.25 -19.74 21.20
CA GLY A 90 -32.69 -18.90 22.34
C GLY A 90 -31.54 -18.10 23.00
N GLU A 91 -31.86 -17.16 23.90
CA GLU A 91 -30.88 -16.21 24.49
C GLU A 91 -29.62 -16.87 25.09
N ASP A 92 -29.73 -18.02 25.76
CA ASP A 92 -28.59 -18.73 26.36
C ASP A 92 -27.62 -19.36 25.32
N ILE A 93 -28.05 -19.51 24.07
CA ILE A 93 -27.24 -20.04 22.95
C ILE A 93 -26.47 -18.91 22.24
N ALA A 94 -26.90 -17.66 22.42
CA ALA A 94 -26.36 -16.52 21.70
C ALA A 94 -24.88 -16.23 22.03
N GLU A 95 -24.47 -16.39 23.29
CA GLU A 95 -23.08 -16.18 23.71
C GLU A 95 -22.16 -17.24 23.10
N ILE A 96 -22.52 -18.52 23.20
CA ILE A 96 -21.77 -19.64 22.62
C ILE A 96 -21.70 -19.51 21.09
N ALA A 97 -22.80 -19.15 20.44
CA ALA A 97 -22.85 -18.91 19.00
C ALA A 97 -21.92 -17.75 18.61
N MET A 98 -21.90 -16.65 19.39
CA MET A 98 -20.99 -15.53 19.15
C MET A 98 -19.53 -15.93 19.28
N MET A 99 -19.16 -16.67 20.34
CA MET A 99 -17.79 -17.18 20.52
C MET A 99 -17.37 -18.10 19.37
N TYR A 100 -18.24 -19.01 18.96
CA TYR A 100 -18.00 -19.89 17.81
C TYR A 100 -17.80 -19.08 16.52
N THR A 101 -18.67 -18.10 16.26
CA THR A 101 -18.59 -17.27 15.06
C THR A 101 -17.28 -16.47 15.02
N ASN A 102 -16.85 -15.90 16.16
CA ASN A 102 -15.57 -15.20 16.28
C ASN A 102 -14.38 -16.15 16.05
N ALA A 103 -14.43 -17.38 16.57
CA ALA A 103 -13.40 -18.38 16.33
C ALA A 103 -13.31 -18.79 14.85
N GLN A 104 -14.46 -18.92 14.15
CA GLN A 104 -14.49 -19.17 12.71
C GLN A 104 -13.90 -17.99 11.91
N HIS A 105 -14.19 -16.75 12.33
CA HIS A 105 -13.61 -15.57 11.70
C HIS A 105 -12.07 -15.54 11.84
N ALA A 106 -11.56 -15.77 13.05
CA ALA A 106 -10.13 -15.85 13.31
C ALA A 106 -9.45 -16.96 12.48
N LEU A 107 -10.08 -18.14 12.37
CA LEU A 107 -9.57 -19.24 11.56
C LEU A 107 -9.56 -18.90 10.06
N CYS A 108 -10.56 -18.18 9.55
CA CYS A 108 -10.58 -17.69 8.18
C CYS A 108 -9.40 -16.76 7.91
N LEU A 109 -9.19 -15.77 8.79
CA LEU A 109 -8.09 -14.81 8.66
C LEU A 109 -6.73 -15.52 8.67
N PHE A 110 -6.51 -16.41 9.63
CA PHE A 110 -5.27 -17.19 9.73
C PHE A 110 -4.97 -17.98 8.45
N ARG A 111 -5.97 -18.72 7.93
CA ARG A 111 -5.82 -19.50 6.69
C ARG A 111 -5.55 -18.59 5.50
N CYS A 112 -6.32 -17.52 5.37
CA CYS A 112 -6.18 -16.58 4.27
C CYS A 112 -4.79 -15.95 4.24
N LYS A 113 -4.30 -15.46 5.38
CA LYS A 113 -2.97 -14.88 5.49
C LYS A 113 -1.90 -15.91 5.16
N ASN A 114 -1.99 -17.12 5.69
CA ASN A 114 -1.01 -18.18 5.39
C ASN A 114 -0.99 -18.58 3.89
N ASP A 115 -2.14 -18.49 3.22
CA ASP A 115 -2.25 -18.79 1.78
C ASP A 115 -1.74 -17.63 0.89
N ARG A 116 -2.00 -16.38 1.27
CA ARG A 116 -1.64 -15.17 0.49
C ARG A 116 -0.24 -14.65 0.80
N LEU A 117 0.09 -14.62 2.09
CA LEU A 117 1.39 -14.28 2.66
C LEU A 117 2.08 -15.59 3.05
N THR A 118 2.50 -16.33 2.02
CA THR A 118 3.17 -17.63 2.14
C THR A 118 4.34 -17.61 3.13
N SER A 119 4.97 -18.76 3.42
CA SER A 119 6.16 -18.81 4.29
C SER A 119 7.32 -17.90 3.86
N MET A 120 7.34 -17.44 2.61
CA MET A 120 8.35 -16.48 2.11
C MET A 120 8.03 -15.02 2.48
N ARG A 121 6.80 -14.74 2.93
CA ARG A 121 6.30 -13.42 3.33
C ARG A 121 5.84 -13.50 4.80
N PRO A 122 6.77 -13.58 5.75
CA PRO A 122 6.40 -13.71 7.16
C PRO A 122 5.63 -12.48 7.64
N PRO A 123 4.90 -12.59 8.78
CA PRO A 123 4.37 -11.43 9.49
C PRO A 123 5.46 -10.38 9.76
N ILE A 124 5.04 -9.15 10.00
CA ILE A 124 5.94 -8.03 10.32
C ILE A 124 6.78 -8.40 11.54
N ASN A 125 8.09 -8.22 11.45
CA ASN A 125 9.00 -8.52 12.54
C ASN A 125 9.22 -7.30 13.45
N ASP A 126 9.24 -6.10 12.86
CA ASP A 126 9.55 -4.83 13.51
C ASP A 126 8.37 -3.85 13.35
N PRO A 127 7.54 -3.66 14.39
CA PRO A 127 6.38 -2.78 14.32
C PRO A 127 6.77 -1.31 14.08
N ASP A 128 7.95 -0.88 14.53
CA ASP A 128 8.42 0.51 14.34
C ASP A 128 8.62 0.81 12.85
N ILE A 129 9.13 -0.16 12.09
CA ILE A 129 9.27 -0.01 10.63
C ILE A 129 7.89 0.13 9.98
N PHE A 130 6.90 -0.67 10.41
CA PHE A 130 5.55 -0.54 9.88
C PHE A 130 4.97 0.86 10.15
N GLU A 131 5.14 1.40 11.35
CA GLU A 131 4.73 2.77 11.69
C GLU A 131 5.46 3.82 10.84
N GLU A 132 6.78 3.66 10.62
CA GLU A 132 7.55 4.52 9.74
C GLU A 132 6.97 4.56 8.31
N PHE A 133 6.51 3.43 7.78
CA PHE A 133 5.82 3.39 6.48
C PHE A 133 4.44 4.06 6.54
N GLN A 134 3.68 3.89 7.62
CA GLN A 134 2.38 4.57 7.80
C GLN A 134 2.53 6.10 7.76
N VAL A 135 3.62 6.64 8.31
CA VAL A 135 3.95 8.07 8.25
C VAL A 135 4.82 8.45 7.06
N ARG A 136 4.91 7.59 6.03
CA ARG A 136 5.60 7.85 4.75
C ARG A 136 7.10 8.15 4.89
N LYS A 137 7.76 7.66 5.95
CA LYS A 137 9.19 7.89 6.23
C LYS A 137 10.14 7.53 5.06
N PRO A 138 9.92 6.48 4.24
CA PRO A 138 10.76 6.21 3.08
C PRO A 138 10.90 7.41 2.12
N TYR A 139 9.85 8.24 1.99
CA TYR A 139 9.89 9.44 1.16
C TYR A 139 10.82 10.53 1.70
N GLN A 140 11.01 10.58 3.03
CA GLN A 140 11.98 11.48 3.65
C GLN A 140 13.41 11.13 3.23
N TYR A 141 13.74 9.84 3.06
CA TYR A 141 15.05 9.42 2.54
C TYR A 141 15.14 9.60 1.03
N LEU A 142 14.09 9.23 0.29
CA LEU A 142 14.05 9.36 -1.18
C LEU A 142 14.29 10.78 -1.63
N GLN A 143 13.76 11.80 -0.94
CA GLN A 143 13.97 13.20 -1.34
C GLN A 143 15.47 13.54 -1.44
N ILE A 144 16.27 13.05 -0.48
CA ILE A 144 17.70 13.32 -0.40
C ILE A 144 18.44 12.49 -1.44
N CYS A 145 18.08 11.22 -1.63
CA CYS A 145 18.71 10.38 -2.64
C CYS A 145 18.48 10.92 -4.06
N TYR A 146 17.26 11.38 -4.39
CA TYR A 146 16.97 12.05 -5.65
C TYR A 146 17.73 13.37 -5.80
N TRP A 147 17.78 14.19 -4.74
CA TRP A 147 18.55 15.43 -4.75
C TRP A 147 20.03 15.18 -5.07
N LYS A 148 20.63 14.16 -4.46
CA LYS A 148 22.04 13.78 -4.71
C LYS A 148 22.26 13.28 -6.13
N GLN A 149 21.24 12.69 -6.77
CA GLN A 149 21.24 12.32 -8.19
C GLN A 149 20.88 13.47 -9.14
N LYS A 150 20.71 14.70 -8.62
CA LYS A 150 20.31 15.89 -9.38
C LYS A 150 18.93 15.76 -10.04
N ASP A 151 18.07 14.91 -9.49
CA ASP A 151 16.67 14.81 -9.89
C ASP A 151 15.81 15.70 -8.97
N LEU A 152 15.72 16.99 -9.33
CA LEU A 152 14.96 17.99 -8.57
C LEU A 152 13.47 17.63 -8.49
N ALA A 153 12.87 17.15 -9.59
CA ALA A 153 11.44 16.87 -9.65
C ALA A 153 11.07 15.73 -8.69
N SER A 154 11.83 14.64 -8.69
CA SER A 154 11.59 13.52 -7.78
C SER A 154 11.93 13.86 -6.33
N ALA A 155 12.91 14.74 -6.09
CA ALA A 155 13.23 15.25 -4.76
C ALA A 155 12.06 16.05 -4.17
N VAL A 156 11.56 17.04 -4.92
CA VAL A 156 10.39 17.86 -4.53
C VAL A 156 9.17 17.00 -4.30
N ARG A 157 8.86 16.08 -5.23
CA ARG A 157 7.73 15.15 -5.12
C ARG A 157 7.83 14.30 -3.85
N SER A 158 9.02 13.77 -3.53
CA SER A 158 9.22 12.94 -2.33
C SER A 158 9.10 13.76 -1.04
N ALA A 159 9.72 14.95 -0.99
CA ALA A 159 9.61 15.85 0.15
C ALA A 159 8.15 16.24 0.43
N TYR A 160 7.41 16.62 -0.62
CA TYR A 160 5.99 16.98 -0.51
C TYR A 160 5.14 15.78 -0.05
N THR A 161 5.37 14.59 -0.63
CA THR A 161 4.67 13.34 -0.23
C THR A 161 4.82 13.05 1.26
N TYR A 162 6.01 13.26 1.84
CA TYR A 162 6.25 13.07 3.27
C TYR A 162 5.60 14.17 4.12
N LEU A 163 5.63 15.43 3.67
CA LEU A 163 5.05 16.56 4.40
C LEU A 163 3.52 16.51 4.53
N VAL A 164 2.83 15.91 3.56
CA VAL A 164 1.37 15.74 3.63
C VAL A 164 0.94 15.03 4.92
N THR A 165 1.70 14.03 5.38
CA THR A 165 1.43 13.33 6.66
C THR A 165 2.22 13.89 7.83
N ASN A 166 3.26 14.68 7.59
CA ASN A 166 4.17 15.21 8.61
C ASN A 166 4.34 16.74 8.50
N PRO A 167 3.25 17.54 8.62
CA PRO A 167 3.28 18.97 8.26
C PRO A 167 4.15 19.85 9.18
N LYS A 168 4.65 19.30 10.29
CA LYS A 168 5.49 20.01 11.27
C LYS A 168 6.96 19.58 11.23
N ASP A 169 7.34 18.70 10.32
CA ASP A 169 8.72 18.23 10.17
C ASP A 169 9.60 19.37 9.62
N LYS A 170 10.40 19.97 10.51
CA LYS A 170 11.22 21.16 10.19
C LYS A 170 12.26 20.87 9.11
N GLU A 171 12.91 19.72 9.19
CA GLU A 171 13.95 19.32 8.24
C GLU A 171 13.39 19.26 6.81
N THR A 172 12.24 18.64 6.62
CA THR A 172 11.65 18.53 5.28
C THR A 172 11.07 19.86 4.81
N LEU A 173 10.55 20.71 5.71
CA LEU A 173 10.14 22.07 5.34
C LEU A 173 11.31 22.90 4.83
N ASP A 174 12.46 22.85 5.54
CA ASP A 174 13.67 23.56 5.15
C ASP A 174 14.23 23.02 3.82
N ASN A 175 14.24 21.70 3.64
CA ASN A 175 14.65 21.06 2.38
C ASN A 175 13.73 21.46 1.22
N LEU A 176 12.41 21.44 1.41
CA LEU A 176 11.45 21.80 0.37
C LEU A 176 11.60 23.28 0.00
N ALA A 177 11.73 24.18 0.98
CA ALA A 177 11.99 25.60 0.73
C ALA A 177 13.27 25.78 -0.10
N PHE A 178 14.34 25.06 0.26
CA PHE A 178 15.58 25.06 -0.52
C PHE A 178 15.38 24.55 -1.95
N TYR A 179 14.61 23.47 -2.16
CA TYR A 179 14.31 22.95 -3.51
C TYR A 179 13.52 23.95 -4.36
N MET A 180 12.61 24.71 -3.75
CA MET A 180 11.82 25.73 -4.44
C MET A 180 12.66 26.91 -4.95
N GLU A 181 13.85 27.12 -4.39
CA GLU A 181 14.80 28.15 -4.83
C GLU A 181 15.71 27.69 -5.99
N GLN A 182 15.70 26.40 -6.33
CA GLN A 182 16.59 25.85 -7.36
C GLN A 182 16.13 26.18 -8.77
N GLU A 183 17.09 26.33 -9.69
CA GLU A 183 16.79 26.45 -11.11
C GLU A 183 16.08 25.19 -11.62
N GLY A 184 14.98 25.40 -12.35
CA GLY A 184 14.15 24.32 -12.88
C GLY A 184 12.99 23.91 -11.97
N TYR A 185 12.85 24.50 -10.78
CA TYR A 185 11.66 24.31 -9.96
C TYR A 185 10.38 24.80 -10.67
N ASN A 186 9.30 24.04 -10.50
CA ASN A 186 7.95 24.38 -10.94
C ASN A 186 6.95 23.89 -9.87
N GLU A 187 5.89 24.66 -9.61
CA GLU A 187 4.81 24.29 -8.69
C GLU A 187 4.16 22.95 -9.05
N GLU A 188 4.13 22.58 -10.33
CA GLU A 188 3.61 21.28 -10.80
C GLU A 188 4.41 20.06 -10.28
N MET A 189 5.59 20.27 -9.69
CA MET A 189 6.38 19.22 -9.03
C MET A 189 5.86 18.87 -7.64
N LEU A 190 5.00 19.70 -7.03
CA LEU A 190 4.38 19.48 -5.72
C LEU A 190 3.23 18.46 -5.84
N VAL A 191 3.60 17.21 -6.09
CA VAL A 191 2.67 16.09 -6.25
C VAL A 191 2.83 15.14 -5.07
N ASP A 192 1.73 14.82 -4.40
CA ASP A 192 1.71 13.74 -3.43
C ASP A 192 1.68 12.41 -4.19
N ALA A 193 2.78 11.65 -4.14
CA ALA A 193 2.90 10.34 -4.77
C ALA A 193 1.95 9.30 -4.16
N ARG A 194 1.41 9.58 -2.97
CA ARG A 194 0.46 8.74 -2.23
C ARG A 194 -0.94 9.36 -2.18
N GLN A 195 -1.23 10.32 -3.07
CA GLN A 195 -2.55 10.94 -3.15
C GLN A 195 -3.62 9.87 -3.41
N MET A 196 -4.66 9.88 -2.58
CA MET A 196 -5.77 8.95 -2.76
C MET A 196 -6.68 9.39 -3.91
N LYS A 197 -7.35 8.42 -4.54
CA LYS A 197 -8.25 8.69 -5.68
C LYS A 197 -9.35 9.69 -5.33
N TYR A 198 -9.93 9.55 -4.13
CA TYR A 198 -10.96 10.47 -3.65
C TYR A 198 -10.43 11.89 -3.49
N GLU A 199 -9.19 12.08 -3.02
CA GLU A 199 -8.56 13.39 -2.89
C GLU A 199 -8.35 14.03 -4.25
N ALA A 200 -7.85 13.25 -5.22
CA ALA A 200 -7.67 13.72 -6.59
C ALA A 200 -9.00 14.18 -7.21
N SER A 201 -10.08 13.41 -7.03
CA SER A 201 -11.42 13.77 -7.51
C SER A 201 -11.97 15.01 -6.80
N TYR A 202 -11.78 15.12 -5.48
CA TYR A 202 -12.16 16.31 -4.71
C TYR A 202 -11.46 17.57 -5.25
N MET A 203 -10.15 17.50 -5.48
CA MET A 203 -9.36 18.62 -5.99
C MET A 203 -9.81 19.03 -7.41
N ARG A 204 -10.16 18.07 -8.28
CA ARG A 204 -10.77 18.37 -9.59
C ARG A 204 -12.13 19.04 -9.44
N GLY A 205 -12.96 18.61 -8.49
CA GLY A 205 -14.23 19.24 -8.15
C GLY A 205 -14.07 20.69 -7.69
N VAL A 206 -13.11 20.97 -6.81
CA VAL A 206 -12.77 22.33 -6.36
C VAL A 206 -12.33 23.23 -7.53
N LYS A 207 -11.53 22.68 -8.45
CA LYS A 207 -11.12 23.40 -9.66
C LYS A 207 -12.31 23.69 -10.58
N ALA A 208 -13.21 22.72 -10.78
CA ALA A 208 -14.42 22.90 -11.56
C ALA A 208 -15.37 23.95 -10.95
N TYR A 209 -15.53 23.93 -9.62
CA TYR A 209 -16.28 24.95 -8.87
C TYR A 209 -15.71 26.36 -9.13
N SER A 210 -14.39 26.51 -9.01
CA SER A 210 -13.71 27.80 -9.24
C SER A 210 -13.86 28.30 -10.68
N ASN A 211 -14.00 27.39 -11.64
CA ASN A 211 -14.21 27.71 -13.06
C ASN A 211 -15.68 27.91 -13.44
N GLY A 212 -16.63 27.69 -12.52
CA GLY A 212 -18.07 27.75 -12.79
C GLY A 212 -18.62 26.60 -13.62
N ASP A 213 -17.87 25.50 -13.79
CA ASP A 213 -18.35 24.28 -14.44
C ASP A 213 -19.14 23.43 -13.43
N TRP A 214 -20.43 23.77 -13.29
CA TRP A 214 -21.31 23.15 -12.29
C TRP A 214 -21.53 21.66 -12.53
N GLN A 215 -21.58 21.22 -13.79
CA GLN A 215 -21.83 19.81 -14.11
C GLN A 215 -20.62 18.96 -13.76
N LEU A 216 -19.42 19.39 -14.14
CA LEU A 216 -18.19 18.70 -13.78
C LEU A 216 -17.96 18.72 -12.27
N CYS A 217 -18.24 19.85 -11.62
CA CYS A 217 -18.15 20.01 -10.18
C CYS A 217 -18.99 18.97 -9.41
N VAL A 218 -20.27 18.83 -9.75
CA VAL A 218 -21.15 17.84 -9.11
C VAL A 218 -20.63 16.42 -9.36
N ASN A 219 -20.27 16.09 -10.60
CA ASN A 219 -19.78 14.75 -10.96
C ASN A 219 -18.50 14.37 -10.19
N GLU A 220 -17.55 15.29 -10.08
CA GLU A 220 -16.27 15.05 -9.39
C GLU A 220 -16.46 14.92 -7.86
N PHE A 221 -17.36 15.71 -7.26
CA PHE A 221 -17.68 15.56 -5.84
C PHE A 221 -18.42 14.26 -5.53
N GLU A 222 -19.39 13.85 -6.35
CA GLU A 222 -20.06 12.56 -6.19
C GLU A 222 -19.07 11.40 -6.35
N THR A 223 -18.17 11.49 -7.34
CA THR A 223 -17.10 10.50 -7.56
C THR A 223 -16.15 10.43 -6.36
N SER A 224 -15.71 11.59 -5.86
CA SER A 224 -14.88 11.69 -4.66
C SER A 224 -15.55 11.04 -3.45
N LEU A 225 -16.84 11.31 -3.21
CA LEU A 225 -17.56 10.78 -2.06
C LEU A 225 -17.68 9.25 -2.14
N LYS A 226 -17.98 8.71 -3.32
CA LYS A 226 -18.03 7.26 -3.54
C LYS A 226 -16.67 6.60 -3.25
N GLN A 227 -15.60 7.14 -3.84
CA GLN A 227 -14.24 6.64 -3.64
C GLN A 227 -13.80 6.74 -2.17
N PHE A 228 -14.19 7.80 -1.48
CA PHE A 228 -13.90 7.97 -0.05
C PHE A 228 -14.53 6.83 0.77
N PHE A 229 -15.80 6.51 0.55
CA PHE A 229 -16.45 5.41 1.29
C PHE A 229 -15.88 4.03 0.96
N GLU A 230 -15.39 3.81 -0.27
CA GLU A 230 -14.67 2.58 -0.62
C GLU A 230 -13.36 2.45 0.17
N GLU A 231 -12.55 3.51 0.23
CA GLU A 231 -11.28 3.51 0.99
C GLU A 231 -11.51 3.49 2.51
N GLU A 232 -12.57 4.14 2.99
CA GLU A 232 -12.94 4.13 4.40
C GLU A 232 -13.33 2.73 4.88
N GLN A 233 -14.04 1.95 4.05
CA GLN A 233 -14.37 0.56 4.36
C GLN A 233 -13.11 -0.32 4.47
N LYS A 234 -12.15 -0.16 3.56
CA LYS A 234 -10.85 -0.85 3.65
C LYS A 234 -10.10 -0.48 4.93
N CYS A 235 -10.09 0.80 5.28
CA CYS A 235 -9.49 1.31 6.51
C CYS A 235 -10.16 0.71 7.76
N ARG A 236 -11.50 0.59 7.76
CA ARG A 236 -12.25 -0.08 8.83
C ARG A 236 -11.81 -1.53 9.00
N HIS A 237 -11.69 -2.28 7.90
CA HIS A 237 -11.25 -3.67 7.96
C HIS A 237 -9.88 -3.83 8.62
N ILE A 238 -8.92 -2.96 8.29
CA ILE A 238 -7.59 -2.96 8.93
C ILE A 238 -7.69 -2.61 10.43
N CYS A 239 -8.61 -1.73 10.81
CA CYS A 239 -8.77 -1.26 12.20
C CYS A 239 -9.60 -2.20 13.10
N GLU A 240 -10.33 -3.18 12.56
CA GLU A 240 -11.27 -4.05 13.32
C GLU A 240 -10.62 -4.79 14.50
N ASP A 241 -9.32 -5.08 14.44
CA ASP A 241 -8.57 -5.78 15.48
C ASP A 241 -7.60 -4.88 16.28
N LYS A 242 -7.60 -3.55 16.03
CA LYS A 242 -6.82 -2.63 16.86
C LYS A 242 -7.52 -2.47 18.21
N LEU A 243 -6.97 -3.13 19.24
CA LEU A 243 -7.41 -2.95 20.62
C LEU A 243 -7.19 -1.48 21.04
N ASN A 244 -8.25 -0.82 21.48
CA ASN A 244 -8.12 0.48 22.16
C ASN A 244 -7.63 0.25 23.59
N TRP A 245 -6.32 0.21 23.79
CA TRP A 245 -5.71 -0.01 25.09
C TRP A 245 -5.91 1.16 26.07
N GLU A 246 -6.33 2.35 25.62
CA GLU A 246 -6.72 3.44 26.54
C GLU A 246 -7.90 3.04 27.44
N THR A 247 -8.67 2.02 27.03
CA THR A 247 -9.77 1.44 27.83
C THR A 247 -9.32 0.31 28.77
N LEU A 248 -8.04 -0.06 28.76
CA LEU A 248 -7.47 -1.11 29.59
C LEU A 248 -6.39 -0.47 30.47
N ASP A 249 -6.61 -0.40 31.80
CA ASP A 249 -5.72 0.22 32.81
C ASP A 249 -4.34 -0.49 32.98
N THR A 250 -3.86 -1.22 31.97
CA THR A 250 -2.63 -2.00 32.01
C THR A 250 -1.72 -1.70 30.82
N ILE A 251 -0.42 -1.76 31.11
CA ILE A 251 0.73 -1.47 30.25
C ILE A 251 0.50 -1.87 28.79
N ASN A 252 0.60 -0.87 27.90
CA ASN A 252 0.49 -0.97 26.44
C ASN A 252 1.52 -1.97 25.86
N PRO A 253 1.09 -3.10 25.28
CA PRO A 253 1.94 -4.09 24.66
C PRO A 253 1.80 -4.10 23.11
N GLU A 254 1.76 -2.93 22.47
CA GLU A 254 1.88 -2.77 21.00
C GLU A 254 3.22 -3.31 20.47
N ILE A 255 3.39 -4.65 20.51
CA ILE A 255 4.41 -5.38 19.75
C ILE A 255 3.84 -6.67 19.12
N THR A 256 2.71 -7.23 19.58
CA THR A 256 2.37 -8.63 19.20
C THR A 256 1.18 -8.83 18.24
N ILE A 257 0.26 -7.88 18.06
CA ILE A 257 -1.02 -8.18 17.34
C ILE A 257 -0.98 -7.80 15.84
N ILE A 258 0.06 -7.10 15.39
CA ILE A 258 0.37 -6.99 13.95
C ILE A 258 1.18 -8.22 13.46
N VAL A 259 1.64 -9.08 14.38
CA VAL A 259 2.63 -10.16 14.16
C VAL A 259 1.98 -11.57 14.09
N THR A 260 0.66 -11.67 13.91
CA THR A 260 -0.04 -12.97 13.70
C THR A 260 -0.96 -12.98 12.48
#